data_AF-A0A8T5S0G2-F1
#
_entry.id   AF-A0A8T5S0G2-F1
#
_cell.length_a   1.000
_cell.length_b   1.000
_cell.length_c   1.000
_cell.angle_alpha   90.00
_cell.angle_beta   90.00
_cell.angle_gamma   90.00
#
_symmetry.space_group_name_H-M   'P 1'
#
loop_
_entity.id
_entity.type
_entity.pdbx_description
1 polymer ?
#
loop_
_entity_poly.entity_id
_entity_poly.type
_entity_poly.pdbx_seq_one_letter_code
_entity_poly.pdbx_strand_id
1 'polypeptide(L)'
;IIGFVIMIIGSGVEVGAWDNLKLFIYNNKALFPERINFDTTTKVDNLRSGALLWALGFLVITIIIGWINQLVGYFGLINVAERGVKYGPIAPKTQGYQTLSPPTQEYQPVGAIEYCPMCGASITIGASYCAECGVKIIN
;
A
#
# COMPACT_ATOMS: atom_id res chain seq x y z
N ILE A 1 10.74 10.01 -4.27
CA ILE A 1 11.82 9.64 -5.22
C ILE A 1 12.79 10.80 -5.45
N ILE A 2 12.35 11.94 -5.99
CA ILE A 2 13.22 13.11 -6.26
C ILE A 2 14.02 13.56 -5.03
N GLY A 3 13.36 13.74 -3.87
CA GLY A 3 14.06 14.12 -2.64
C GLY A 3 15.12 13.12 -2.17
N PHE A 4 14.89 11.82 -2.39
CA PHE A 4 15.86 10.77 -2.06
C PHE A 4 17.08 10.85 -2.99
N VAL A 5 16.87 11.11 -4.28
CA VAL A 5 17.96 11.32 -5.25
C VAL A 5 18.81 12.53 -4.87
N ILE A 6 18.18 13.66 -4.52
CA ILE A 6 18.89 14.87 -4.07
C ILE A 6 19.70 14.58 -2.81
N MET A 7 19.14 13.84 -1.85
CA MET A 7 19.84 13.45 -0.63
C MET A 7 21.10 12.63 -0.91
N ILE A 8 21.01 11.61 -1.78
CA ILE A 8 22.16 10.77 -2.15
C ILE A 8 23.24 11.61 -2.83
N ILE A 9 22.86 12.45 -3.79
CA ILE A 9 23.81 13.33 -4.51
C ILE A 9 24.47 14.31 -3.54
N GLY A 10 23.69 14.99 -2.69
CA GLY A 10 24.21 15.93 -1.70
C GLY A 10 25.20 15.27 -0.74
N SER A 11 24.87 14.07 -0.26
CA SER A 11 25.76 13.28 0.60
C SER A 11 27.08 12.92 -0.11
N GLY A 12 27.02 12.57 -1.39
CA GLY A 12 28.21 12.28 -2.20
C GLY A 12 29.11 13.51 -2.38
N VAL A 13 28.52 14.69 -2.63
CA VAL A 13 29.26 15.95 -2.72
C VAL A 13 29.94 16.29 -1.39
N GLU A 14 29.24 16.11 -0.27
CA GLU A 14 29.80 16.37 1.05
C GLU A 14 30.99 15.45 1.38
N VAL A 15 30.86 14.14 1.14
CA VAL A 15 31.96 13.18 1.33
C VAL A 15 33.17 13.55 0.47
N GLY A 16 32.93 13.91 -0.80
CA GLY A 16 33.99 14.35 -1.70
C GLY A 16 34.66 15.65 -1.24
N ALA A 17 33.93 16.57 -0.61
CA ALA A 17 34.50 17.79 -0.04
C ALA A 17 35.48 17.48 1.10
N TRP A 18 35.13 16.54 1.98
CA TRP A 18 36.02 16.09 3.06
C TRP A 18 37.28 15.39 2.52
N ASP A 19 37.16 14.58 1.48
CA ASP A 19 38.31 13.93 0.83
C ASP A 19 39.28 14.97 0.22
N ASN A 20 38.74 16.00 -0.45
CA ASN A 20 39.52 17.10 -1.00
C ASN A 20 40.22 17.92 0.09
N LEU A 21 39.53 18.21 1.19
CA LEU A 21 40.12 18.92 2.33
C LEU A 21 41.26 18.10 2.94
N LYS A 22 41.08 16.79 3.11
CA LYS A 22 42.11 15.89 3.62
C LYS A 22 43.35 15.90 2.71
N LEU A 23 43.13 15.83 1.40
CA LEU A 23 44.20 15.87 0.39
C LEU A 23 44.96 17.20 0.43
N PHE A 24 44.24 18.32 0.54
CA PHE A 24 44.82 19.65 0.66
C PHE A 24 45.73 19.75 1.89
N ILE A 25 45.25 19.33 3.06
CA ILE A 25 46.02 19.38 4.31
C ILE A 25 47.25 18.48 4.23
N TYR A 26 47.10 17.28 3.66
CA TYR A 26 48.20 16.34 3.48
C TYR A 26 49.30 16.91 2.57
N ASN A 27 48.91 17.45 1.41
CA ASN A 27 49.84 18.02 0.43
C ASN A 27 50.52 19.29 0.95
N ASN A 28 49.82 20.07 1.79
CA ASN A 28 50.30 21.33 2.33
C ASN A 28 50.80 21.22 3.77
N LYS A 29 51.10 20.01 4.28
CA LYS A 29 51.50 19.78 5.68
C LYS A 29 52.67 20.65 6.16
N ALA A 30 53.57 21.04 5.25
CA ALA A 30 54.71 21.90 5.55
C ALA A 30 54.32 23.33 5.94
N LEU A 31 53.12 23.79 5.53
CA LEU A 31 52.61 25.12 5.86
C LEU A 31 52.01 25.20 7.28
N PHE A 32 51.85 24.05 7.94
CA PHE A 32 51.18 23.95 9.23
C PHE A 32 52.18 23.50 10.32
N PRO A 33 52.12 24.07 11.53
CA PRO A 33 52.96 23.63 12.65
C PRO A 33 52.77 22.14 12.96
N GLU A 34 53.87 21.42 13.20
CA GLU A 34 53.94 19.95 13.26
C GLU A 34 52.88 19.28 14.15
N ARG A 35 52.51 19.96 15.25
CA ARG A 35 51.52 19.53 16.24
C ARG A 35 50.07 19.40 15.74
N ILE A 36 49.70 20.00 14.62
CA ILE A 36 48.33 19.92 14.07
C ILE A 36 48.20 18.99 12.86
N ASN A 37 49.31 18.54 12.27
CA ASN A 37 49.27 17.91 10.95
C ASN A 37 48.66 16.49 10.98
N PHE A 38 49.03 15.68 11.97
CA PHE A 38 48.55 14.29 12.09
C PHE A 38 47.14 14.20 12.68
N ASP A 39 46.83 15.04 13.67
CA ASP A 39 45.50 14.99 14.31
C ASP A 39 44.41 15.54 13.37
N THR A 40 44.73 16.54 12.54
CA THR A 40 43.74 17.17 11.66
C THR A 40 43.22 16.21 10.58
N THR A 41 44.06 15.40 9.95
CA THR A 41 43.59 14.42 8.95
C THR A 41 42.68 13.37 9.56
N THR A 42 42.94 12.98 10.81
CA THR A 42 42.10 12.04 11.57
C THR A 42 40.75 12.68 11.92
N LYS A 43 40.73 13.98 12.28
CA LYS A 43 39.46 14.68 12.51
C LYS A 43 38.64 14.82 11.23
N VAL A 44 39.28 15.04 10.07
CA VAL A 44 38.59 15.09 8.77
C VAL A 44 37.96 13.73 8.43
N ASP A 45 38.62 12.61 8.74
CA ASP A 45 38.03 11.28 8.59
C ASP A 45 36.80 11.06 9.48
N ASN A 46 36.80 11.64 10.69
CA ASN A 46 35.63 11.62 11.56
C ASN A 46 34.48 12.46 11.00
N LEU A 47 34.76 13.61 10.38
CA LEU A 47 33.73 14.43 9.69
C LEU A 47 33.13 13.68 8.51
N ARG A 48 33.97 13.04 7.68
CA ARG A 48 33.53 12.17 6.58
C ARG A 48 32.64 11.03 7.07
N SER A 49 33.04 10.37 8.16
CA SER A 49 32.26 9.29 8.77
C SER A 49 30.94 9.81 9.34
N GLY A 50 30.94 11.00 9.94
CA GLY A 50 29.73 11.69 10.40
C GLY A 50 28.74 11.97 9.27
N ALA A 51 29.22 12.46 8.13
CA ALA A 51 28.39 12.71 6.94
C ALA A 51 27.72 11.42 6.44
N LEU A 52 28.45 10.29 6.40
CA LEU A 52 27.90 8.98 6.04
C LEU A 52 26.86 8.48 7.04
N LEU A 53 27.14 8.63 8.35
CA LEU A 53 26.19 8.25 9.40
C LEU A 53 24.88 9.05 9.30
N TRP A 54 24.96 10.34 8.97
CA TRP A 54 23.77 11.17 8.78
C TRP A 54 23.00 10.76 7.52
N ALA A 55 23.70 10.54 6.41
CA ALA A 55 23.12 10.10 5.15
C ALA A 55 22.39 8.75 5.27
N LEU A 56 22.89 7.84 6.11
CA LEU A 56 22.30 6.50 6.32
C LEU A 56 21.44 6.40 7.59
N GLY A 57 21.47 7.40 8.46
CA GLY A 57 20.81 7.37 9.77
C GLY A 57 19.30 7.21 9.70
N PHE A 58 18.67 7.74 8.65
CA PHE A 58 17.23 7.57 8.43
C PHE A 58 16.83 6.09 8.22
N LEU A 59 17.72 5.25 7.69
CA LEU A 59 17.46 3.82 7.52
C LEU A 59 17.35 3.14 8.87
N VAL A 60 18.25 3.44 9.80
CA VAL A 60 18.23 2.84 11.14
C VAL A 60 16.96 3.22 11.90
N ILE A 61 16.58 4.49 11.87
CA ILE A 61 15.38 4.99 12.56
C ILE A 61 14.11 4.36 11.97
N THR A 62 14.00 4.32 10.64
CA THR A 62 12.81 3.75 9.98
C THR A 62 12.71 2.23 10.18
N ILE A 63 13.84 1.52 10.22
CA ILE A 63 13.89 0.08 10.56
C ILE A 63 13.36 -0.15 11.98
N ILE A 64 13.82 0.62 12.96
CA ILE A 64 13.38 0.48 14.37
C ILE A 64 11.87 0.74 14.48
N ILE A 65 11.37 1.83 13.88
CA ILE A 65 9.94 2.15 13.88
C ILE A 65 9.12 1.02 13.23
N GLY A 66 9.59 0.50 12.09
CA GLY A 66 8.95 -0.62 11.41
C GLY A 66 8.87 -1.86 12.30
N TRP A 67 9.97 -2.22 12.97
CA TRP A 67 10.02 -3.37 13.86
C TRP A 67 9.06 -3.22 15.06
N ILE A 68 8.97 -2.03 15.66
CA ILE A 68 8.02 -1.76 16.75
C ILE A 68 6.57 -1.96 16.27
N ASN A 69 6.22 -1.44 15.10
CA ASN A 69 4.87 -1.59 14.55
C ASN A 69 4.54 -3.06 14.24
N GLN A 70 5.51 -3.84 13.75
CA GLN A 70 5.34 -5.28 13.55
C GLN A 70 5.10 -6.01 14.88
N LEU A 71 5.86 -5.69 15.93
CA LEU A 71 5.64 -6.27 17.26
C LEU A 71 4.23 -5.96 17.77
N VAL A 72 3.79 -4.70 17.70
CA VAL A 72 2.44 -4.29 18.12
C VAL A 72 1.37 -5.03 17.32
N GLY A 73 1.53 -5.16 16.01
CA GLY A 73 0.62 -5.92 15.15
C GLY A 73 0.55 -7.40 15.54
N TYR A 74 1.70 -8.03 15.80
CA TYR A 74 1.78 -9.43 16.20
C TYR A 74 1.06 -9.69 17.53
N PHE A 75 1.33 -8.89 18.56
CA PHE A 75 0.62 -8.98 19.84
C PHE A 75 -0.86 -8.64 19.72
N GLY A 76 -1.23 -7.72 18.84
CA GLY A 76 -2.63 -7.41 18.53
C GLY A 76 -3.40 -8.60 17.97
N LEU A 77 -2.79 -9.35 17.03
CA LEU A 77 -3.40 -10.53 16.42
C LEU A 77 -3.60 -11.67 17.41
N ILE A 78 -2.67 -11.89 18.34
CA ILE A 78 -2.83 -12.89 19.41
C ILE A 78 -4.06 -12.56 20.26
N ASN A 79 -4.23 -11.30 20.66
CA ASN A 79 -5.40 -10.85 21.42
C ASN A 79 -6.72 -11.05 20.65
N VAL A 80 -6.72 -10.81 19.33
CA VAL A 80 -7.91 -11.06 18.49
C VAL A 80 -8.17 -12.56 18.34
N ALA A 81 -7.14 -13.39 18.20
CA ALA A 81 -7.29 -14.84 18.13
C ALA A 81 -7.89 -15.39 19.43
N GLU A 82 -7.43 -14.93 20.60
CA GLU A 82 -8.02 -15.31 21.88
C GLU A 82 -9.48 -14.88 22.01
N ARG A 83 -9.82 -13.66 21.56
CA ARG A 83 -11.22 -13.21 21.50
C ARG A 83 -12.04 -14.06 20.53
N GLY A 84 -11.52 -14.36 19.34
CA GLY A 84 -12.19 -15.22 18.35
C GLY A 84 -12.46 -16.63 18.87
N VAL A 85 -11.54 -17.19 19.66
CA VAL A 85 -11.74 -18.47 20.37
C VAL A 85 -12.82 -18.35 21.44
N LYS A 86 -12.86 -17.24 22.20
CA LYS A 86 -13.90 -16.99 23.22
C LYS A 86 -15.31 -16.81 22.64
N TYR A 87 -15.42 -16.29 21.42
CA TYR A 87 -16.72 -16.08 20.75
C TYR A 87 -17.12 -17.23 19.80
N GLY A 88 -16.32 -18.30 19.71
CA GLY A 88 -16.57 -19.44 18.82
C GLY A 88 -16.48 -19.07 17.33
N PRO A 89 -16.54 -20.03 16.40
CA PRO A 89 -16.59 -19.73 14.98
C PRO A 89 -17.86 -18.90 14.72
N ILE A 90 -17.69 -17.60 14.51
CA ILE A 90 -18.71 -16.79 13.90
C ILE A 90 -18.81 -17.37 12.49
N ALA A 91 -19.87 -18.14 12.23
CA ALA A 91 -20.21 -18.48 10.86
C ALA A 91 -20.13 -17.15 10.08
N PRO A 92 -19.46 -17.13 8.90
CA PRO A 92 -19.53 -15.93 8.07
C PRO A 92 -20.99 -15.56 8.02
N LYS A 93 -21.33 -14.32 8.39
CA LYS A 93 -22.66 -13.81 8.14
C LYS A 93 -22.79 -13.91 6.64
N THR A 94 -23.34 -15.02 6.17
CA THR A 94 -24.09 -15.06 4.94
C THR A 94 -25.06 -13.93 5.18
N GLN A 95 -24.80 -12.78 4.55
CA GLN A 95 -25.89 -11.89 4.26
C GLN A 95 -26.84 -12.81 3.54
N GLY A 96 -27.89 -13.22 4.24
CA GLY A 96 -28.95 -13.95 3.61
C GLY A 96 -29.32 -13.06 2.46
N TYR A 97 -29.10 -13.54 1.23
CA TYR A 97 -29.96 -13.12 0.15
C TYR A 97 -31.35 -13.26 0.74
N GLN A 98 -32.04 -12.14 0.92
CA GLN A 98 -33.42 -12.18 1.32
C GLN A 98 -34.07 -13.06 0.27
N THR A 99 -34.46 -14.26 0.66
CA THR A 99 -35.45 -15.00 -0.10
C THR A 99 -36.68 -14.12 0.00
N LEU A 100 -36.84 -13.24 -0.99
CA LEU A 100 -38.10 -12.59 -1.26
C LEU A 100 -39.06 -13.76 -1.45
N SER A 101 -39.86 -14.04 -0.43
CA SER A 101 -41.03 -14.89 -0.56
C SER A 101 -41.76 -14.39 -1.81
N PRO A 102 -42.04 -15.27 -2.79
CA PRO A 102 -42.80 -14.87 -3.96
C PRO A 102 -44.06 -14.15 -3.49
N PRO A 103 -44.36 -12.94 -3.99
CA PRO A 103 -45.65 -12.32 -3.70
C PRO A 103 -46.71 -13.32 -4.14
N THR A 104 -47.67 -13.60 -3.25
CA THR A 104 -48.84 -14.41 -3.55
C THR A 104 -49.53 -13.78 -4.75
N GLN A 105 -49.22 -14.27 -5.95
CA GLN A 105 -49.95 -13.90 -7.15
C GLN A 105 -51.21 -14.73 -7.17
N GLU A 106 -52.30 -14.04 -6.86
CA GLU A 106 -53.66 -14.44 -7.11
C GLU A 106 -53.81 -14.85 -8.58
N TYR A 107 -54.21 -16.11 -8.79
CA TYR A 107 -54.38 -16.71 -10.10
C TYR A 107 -55.72 -16.25 -10.70
N GLN A 108 -55.69 -15.48 -11.78
CA GLN A 108 -56.86 -15.15 -12.62
C GLN A 108 -56.42 -15.06 -14.10
N PRO A 109 -57.33 -15.34 -15.05
CA PRO A 109 -57.19 -16.50 -15.94
C PRO A 109 -56.65 -16.20 -17.35
N VAL A 110 -56.23 -17.29 -17.99
CA VAL A 110 -55.97 -17.52 -19.42
C VAL A 110 -56.71 -16.55 -20.36
N GLY A 111 -55.94 -15.75 -21.11
CA GLY A 111 -56.47 -14.90 -22.17
C GLY A 111 -55.38 -14.26 -23.01
N ALA A 112 -55.16 -14.83 -24.21
CA ALA A 112 -54.31 -14.40 -25.33
C ALA A 112 -52.78 -14.49 -25.12
N ILE A 113 -52.15 -15.33 -25.96
CA ILE A 113 -50.69 -15.48 -26.08
C ILE A 113 -50.27 -14.59 -27.25
N GLU A 114 -49.33 -13.67 -27.02
CA GLU A 114 -48.67 -12.92 -28.08
C GLU A 114 -47.32 -13.56 -28.42
N TYR A 115 -46.77 -13.24 -29.58
CA TYR A 115 -45.45 -13.73 -30.00
C TYR A 115 -44.48 -12.56 -30.10
N CYS A 116 -43.26 -12.76 -29.61
CA CYS A 116 -42.19 -11.79 -29.70
C CYS A 116 -41.85 -11.51 -31.18
N PRO A 117 -41.87 -10.26 -31.64
CA PRO A 117 -41.60 -9.93 -33.05
C PRO A 117 -40.15 -10.19 -33.47
N MET A 118 -39.22 -10.31 -32.52
CA MET A 118 -37.80 -10.52 -32.82
C MET A 118 -37.38 -11.98 -32.89
N CYS A 119 -37.96 -12.86 -32.08
CA CYS A 119 -37.55 -14.27 -31.99
C CYS A 119 -38.69 -15.27 -32.18
N GLY A 120 -39.94 -14.81 -32.24
CA GLY A 120 -41.12 -15.68 -32.38
C GLY A 120 -41.52 -16.44 -31.12
N ALA A 121 -40.86 -16.21 -29.98
CA ALA A 121 -41.21 -16.86 -28.71
C ALA A 121 -42.56 -16.37 -28.17
N SER A 122 -43.36 -17.26 -27.58
CA SER A 122 -44.61 -16.90 -26.92
C SER A 122 -44.35 -16.05 -25.68
N ILE A 123 -45.00 -14.89 -25.60
CA ILE A 123 -44.93 -13.95 -24.49
C ILE A 123 -46.31 -13.78 -23.86
N THR A 124 -46.32 -13.65 -22.53
CA THR A 124 -47.53 -13.29 -21.78
C THR A 124 -47.83 -11.81 -22.01
N ILE A 125 -49.07 -11.47 -22.32
CA ILE A 125 -49.50 -10.09 -22.55
C ILE A 125 -49.18 -9.24 -21.31
N GLY A 126 -48.52 -8.11 -21.53
CA GLY A 126 -48.04 -7.20 -20.47
C GLY A 126 -46.58 -7.42 -20.04
N ALA A 127 -45.87 -8.40 -20.61
CA ALA A 127 -44.44 -8.56 -20.35
C ALA A 127 -43.64 -7.37 -20.93
N SER A 128 -42.86 -6.69 -20.10
CA SER A 128 -42.04 -5.54 -20.56
C SER A 128 -40.84 -5.96 -21.43
N TYR A 129 -40.40 -7.21 -21.30
CA TYR A 129 -39.24 -7.76 -22.02
C TYR A 129 -39.50 -9.23 -22.38
N CYS A 130 -38.96 -9.69 -23.50
CA CYS A 130 -38.99 -11.10 -23.87
C CYS A 130 -38.02 -11.90 -22.98
N ALA A 131 -38.51 -12.97 -22.35
CA ALA A 131 -37.67 -13.84 -21.52
C ALA A 131 -36.59 -14.59 -22.31
N GLU A 132 -36.82 -14.86 -23.59
CA GLU A 132 -35.90 -15.65 -24.43
C GLU A 132 -34.78 -14.80 -25.04
N CYS A 133 -35.11 -13.62 -25.58
CA CYS A 133 -34.14 -12.79 -26.32
C CYS A 133 -33.82 -11.45 -25.65
N GLY A 134 -34.49 -11.10 -24.56
CA GLY A 134 -34.25 -9.86 -23.81
C GLY A 134 -34.73 -8.58 -24.49
N VAL A 135 -35.36 -8.66 -25.67
CA VAL A 135 -35.88 -7.46 -26.34
C VAL A 135 -37.04 -6.87 -25.54
N LYS A 136 -37.06 -5.55 -25.41
CA LYS A 136 -38.20 -4.83 -24.81
C LYS A 136 -39.43 -4.97 -25.72
N ILE A 137 -40.55 -5.40 -25.16
CA ILE A 137 -41.82 -5.49 -25.90
C ILE A 137 -42.44 -4.09 -25.87
N ILE A 138 -42.55 -3.49 -27.06
CA ILE A 138 -43.30 -2.26 -27.27
C ILE A 138 -44.71 -2.67 -27.67
N ASN A 139 -45.67 -2.40 -26.79
CA ASN A 139 -47.10 -2.56 -27.07
C ASN A 139 -47.61 -1.38 -27.92
#